data_AF-A0A9E5FHX2-F1
#
_entry.id   AF-A0A9E5FHX2-F1
#
_cell.length_a   1.000
_cell.length_b   1.000
_cell.length_c   1.000
_cell.angle_alpha   90.00
_cell.angle_beta   90.00
_cell.angle_gamma   90.00
#
_symmetry.space_group_name_H-M   'P 1'
#
loop_
_entity.id
_entity.type
_entity.pdbx_description
1 polymer ?
#
loop_
_entity_poly.entity_id
_entity_poly.type
_entity_poly.pdbx_seq_one_letter_code
_entity_poly.pdbx_strand_id
1 'polypeptide(L)'
;QAFQGAWHNLPSEERAPAGPPLPITIASSVGGMTRPNADEELAASLFVDRASRFNNLESNWMVLCGQILPTRRLLRLMSGQSDSRLRGMTVAAGDTLGFNTVYRDWQELWPATDLPFRVVFFCHENPVDESAGFVRDPAAVERHKATGTEDLLLNRDLAMALIAAWGEMTETDGPVEMAKFLHELRFQAIGPVMPRDTQLMSAHLYFDIDGERTPETGEHVVTLHPGSSKVPGGPGQVEVWSIQKEQSGPRYIRLRQMSQPVYRSNE
;
A
#
# COMPACT_ATOMS: atom_id res chain seq x y z
N GLN A 1 -21.30 15.72 -28.54
CA GLN A 1 -22.58 15.06 -28.90
C GLN A 1 -22.43 13.80 -29.80
N ALA A 2 -21.24 13.19 -29.93
CA ALA A 2 -21.02 12.05 -30.84
C ALA A 2 -20.66 10.71 -30.16
N PHE A 3 -20.90 10.53 -28.85
CA PHE A 3 -20.46 9.33 -28.10
C PHE A 3 -21.57 8.59 -27.32
N GLN A 4 -22.85 8.86 -27.61
CA GLN A 4 -23.98 8.19 -26.93
C GLN A 4 -24.62 7.04 -27.73
N GLY A 5 -24.20 6.78 -28.98
CA GLY A 5 -24.95 5.90 -29.90
C GLY A 5 -24.55 4.42 -29.97
N ALA A 6 -23.43 4.00 -29.38
CA ALA A 6 -22.84 2.70 -29.72
C ALA A 6 -23.11 1.56 -28.71
N TRP A 7 -23.69 1.83 -27.53
CA TRP A 7 -23.66 0.88 -26.41
C TRP A 7 -24.98 0.15 -26.13
N HIS A 8 -26.08 0.49 -26.82
CA HIS A 8 -27.38 -0.12 -26.57
C HIS A 8 -27.64 -1.46 -27.27
N ASN A 9 -26.69 -2.00 -28.05
CA ASN A 9 -26.89 -3.20 -28.87
C ASN A 9 -25.78 -4.26 -28.69
N LEU A 10 -25.52 -4.70 -27.45
CA LEU A 10 -24.74 -5.93 -27.24
C LEU A 10 -25.67 -7.06 -26.76
N PRO A 11 -25.75 -8.20 -27.46
CA PRO A 11 -26.56 -9.34 -27.06
C PRO A 11 -26.16 -9.87 -25.68
N SER A 12 -27.14 -10.30 -24.90
CA SER A 12 -27.01 -10.78 -23.51
C SER A 12 -26.33 -12.15 -23.33
N GLU A 13 -25.66 -12.68 -24.36
CA GLU A 13 -24.98 -13.98 -24.30
C GLU A 13 -23.66 -13.94 -25.08
N GLU A 14 -22.67 -13.18 -24.60
CA GLU A 14 -21.28 -13.36 -25.04
C GLU A 14 -20.41 -13.67 -23.82
N ARG A 15 -19.93 -14.92 -23.80
CA ARG A 15 -18.76 -15.32 -23.01
C ARG A 15 -17.69 -14.23 -23.19
N ALA A 16 -17.12 -13.77 -22.07
CA ALA A 16 -16.07 -12.77 -22.06
C ALA A 16 -15.10 -13.01 -23.22
N PRO A 17 -14.93 -12.04 -24.15
CA PRO A 17 -14.13 -12.26 -25.34
C PRO A 17 -12.71 -12.63 -24.93
N ALA A 18 -12.18 -13.71 -25.52
CA ALA A 18 -10.88 -14.32 -25.26
C ALA A 18 -9.68 -13.46 -25.73
N GLY A 19 -9.86 -12.14 -25.83
CA GLY A 19 -8.81 -11.18 -26.14
C GLY A 19 -8.21 -10.57 -24.87
N PRO A 20 -6.97 -10.02 -24.94
CA PRO A 20 -6.43 -9.24 -23.83
C PRO A 20 -7.41 -8.10 -23.49
N PRO A 21 -7.55 -7.75 -22.20
CA PRO A 21 -8.42 -6.65 -21.81
C PRO A 21 -7.99 -5.38 -22.56
N LEU A 22 -8.94 -4.74 -23.24
CA LEU A 22 -8.69 -3.45 -23.89
C LEU A 22 -8.33 -2.43 -22.80
N PRO A 23 -7.16 -1.77 -22.89
CA PRO A 23 -6.80 -0.74 -21.93
C PRO A 23 -7.81 0.41 -21.99
N ILE A 24 -8.30 0.83 -20.83
CA ILE A 24 -9.12 2.03 -20.69
C ILE A 24 -8.18 3.16 -20.29
N THR A 25 -8.06 4.17 -21.15
CA THR A 25 -7.31 5.38 -20.83
C THR A 25 -8.22 6.33 -20.05
N ILE A 26 -7.82 6.66 -18.82
CA ILE A 26 -8.46 7.70 -18.02
C ILE A 26 -7.64 8.97 -18.22
N ALA A 27 -8.27 10.04 -18.73
CA ALA A 27 -7.55 11.29 -18.93
C ALA A 27 -7.04 11.82 -17.58
N SER A 28 -5.80 12.31 -17.55
CA SER A 28 -5.24 12.91 -16.35
C SER A 28 -6.01 14.18 -16.01
N SER A 29 -6.74 14.17 -14.89
CA SER A 29 -7.48 15.33 -14.41
C SER A 29 -7.42 15.40 -12.89
N VAL A 30 -7.23 16.61 -12.36
CA VAL A 30 -7.24 16.85 -10.91
C VAL A 30 -8.68 16.81 -10.41
N GLY A 31 -9.13 15.62 -10.00
CA GLY A 31 -10.32 15.51 -9.16
C GLY A 31 -10.16 16.33 -7.87
N GLY A 32 -11.26 16.52 -7.13
CA GLY A 32 -11.17 17.09 -5.78
C GLY A 32 -10.49 16.13 -4.81
N MET A 33 -10.40 16.52 -3.54
CA MET A 33 -9.93 15.63 -2.47
C MET A 33 -10.81 14.37 -2.39
N THR A 34 -12.13 14.53 -2.41
CA THR A 34 -13.11 13.45 -2.30
C THR A 34 -13.97 13.25 -3.54
N ARG A 35 -14.02 14.26 -4.43
CA ARG A 35 -14.88 14.24 -5.61
C ARG A 35 -14.10 13.74 -6.83
N PRO A 36 -14.55 12.68 -7.50
CA PRO A 36 -13.92 12.18 -8.71
C PRO A 36 -14.09 13.17 -9.87
N ASN A 37 -13.19 13.08 -10.84
CA ASN A 37 -13.44 13.70 -12.15
C ASN A 37 -14.39 12.81 -12.99
N ALA A 38 -14.90 13.35 -14.10
CA ALA A 38 -15.87 12.64 -14.93
C ALA A 38 -15.31 11.34 -15.55
N ASP A 39 -14.00 11.29 -15.84
CA ASP A 39 -13.35 10.11 -16.42
C ASP A 39 -13.15 9.00 -15.37
N GLU A 40 -12.85 9.37 -14.13
CA GLU A 40 -12.81 8.46 -12.97
C GLU A 40 -14.19 7.85 -12.70
N GLU A 41 -15.25 8.65 -12.79
CA GLU A 41 -16.64 8.19 -12.63
C GLU A 41 -17.05 7.21 -13.72
N LEU A 42 -16.70 7.50 -14.98
CA LEU A 42 -16.92 6.59 -16.11
C LEU A 42 -16.14 5.28 -15.91
N ALA A 43 -14.86 5.35 -15.54
CA ALA A 43 -14.02 4.18 -15.33
C ALA A 43 -14.53 3.28 -14.19
N ALA A 44 -14.95 3.88 -13.07
CA ALA A 44 -15.55 3.15 -11.95
C ALA A 44 -16.83 2.42 -12.40
N SER A 45 -17.69 3.11 -13.13
CA SER A 45 -18.97 2.55 -13.61
C SER A 45 -18.74 1.38 -14.58
N LEU A 46 -17.80 1.52 -15.52
CA LEU A 46 -17.40 0.44 -16.43
C LEU A 46 -16.80 -0.75 -15.68
N PHE A 47 -16.00 -0.48 -14.65
CA PHE A 47 -15.43 -1.53 -13.82
C PHE A 47 -16.50 -2.29 -13.06
N VAL A 48 -17.43 -1.60 -12.38
CA VAL A 48 -18.50 -2.23 -11.60
C VAL A 48 -19.42 -3.05 -12.51
N ASP A 49 -19.80 -2.52 -13.68
CA ASP A 49 -20.60 -3.26 -14.66
C ASP A 49 -19.89 -4.53 -15.11
N ARG A 50 -18.59 -4.45 -15.46
CA ARG A 50 -17.81 -5.62 -15.86
C ARG A 50 -17.59 -6.60 -14.72
N ALA A 51 -17.32 -6.09 -13.52
CA ALA A 51 -17.11 -6.89 -12.32
C ALA A 51 -18.35 -7.71 -11.97
N SER A 52 -19.54 -7.14 -12.19
CA SER A 52 -20.83 -7.80 -11.96
C SER A 52 -21.06 -9.04 -12.82
N ARG A 53 -20.30 -9.19 -13.92
CA ARG A 53 -20.37 -10.33 -14.84
C ARG A 53 -19.48 -11.49 -14.42
N PHE A 54 -18.63 -11.33 -13.40
CA PHE A 54 -17.82 -12.43 -12.87
C PHE A 54 -18.59 -13.21 -11.81
N ASN A 55 -18.72 -14.52 -12.02
CA ASN A 55 -19.50 -15.41 -11.14
C ASN A 55 -18.85 -15.68 -9.77
N ASN A 56 -17.56 -15.35 -9.58
CA ASN A 56 -16.87 -15.54 -8.31
C ASN A 56 -15.90 -14.38 -8.00
N LEU A 57 -16.40 -13.36 -7.30
CA LEU A 57 -15.62 -12.18 -6.92
C LEU A 57 -14.65 -12.43 -5.76
N GLU A 58 -14.77 -13.53 -5.02
CA GLU A 58 -13.85 -13.85 -3.90
C GLU A 58 -12.42 -14.17 -4.36
N SER A 59 -12.28 -14.59 -5.62
CA SER A 59 -10.97 -14.84 -6.25
C SER A 59 -10.50 -13.66 -7.12
N ASN A 60 -11.22 -12.54 -7.14
CA ASN A 60 -10.90 -11.42 -8.01
C ASN A 60 -10.00 -10.41 -7.30
N TRP A 61 -8.87 -10.13 -7.94
CA TRP A 61 -7.89 -9.16 -7.50
C TRP A 61 -8.00 -7.90 -8.36
N MET A 62 -8.03 -6.75 -7.72
CA MET A 62 -7.84 -5.46 -8.37
C MET A 62 -6.49 -4.91 -7.92
N VAL A 63 -5.54 -4.78 -8.85
CA VAL A 63 -4.25 -4.16 -8.55
C VAL A 63 -4.35 -2.67 -8.86
N LEU A 64 -4.09 -1.85 -7.85
CA LEU A 64 -4.03 -0.40 -7.95
C LEU A 64 -2.58 0.03 -8.05
N CYS A 65 -2.19 0.47 -9.23
CA CYS A 65 -0.88 1.06 -9.49
C CYS A 65 -1.03 2.58 -9.48
N GLY A 66 -0.26 3.26 -8.63
CA GLY A 66 -0.16 4.72 -8.66
C GLY A 66 -0.52 5.42 -7.35
N GLN A 67 -0.90 6.68 -7.47
CA GLN A 67 -1.05 7.61 -6.34
C GLN A 67 -2.24 7.26 -5.43
N ILE A 68 -2.11 7.54 -4.12
CA ILE A 68 -3.15 7.28 -3.11
C ILE A 68 -4.48 7.99 -3.44
N LEU A 69 -4.42 9.26 -3.85
CA LEU A 69 -5.63 10.09 -4.00
C LEU A 69 -6.57 9.62 -5.13
N PRO A 70 -6.10 9.35 -6.37
CA PRO A 70 -6.92 8.75 -7.42
C PRO A 70 -7.48 7.38 -7.03
N THR A 71 -6.63 6.52 -6.45
CA THR A 71 -7.00 5.21 -5.91
C THR A 71 -8.16 5.33 -4.93
N ARG A 72 -8.07 6.25 -3.98
CA ARG A 72 -9.12 6.48 -2.99
C ARG A 72 -10.43 6.91 -3.63
N ARG A 73 -10.40 7.86 -4.58
CA ARG A 73 -11.62 8.33 -5.25
C ARG A 73 -12.30 7.21 -6.04
N LEU A 74 -11.51 6.43 -6.76
CA LEU A 74 -11.99 5.27 -7.52
C LEU A 74 -12.65 4.24 -6.60
N LEU A 75 -12.00 3.88 -5.50
CA LEU A 75 -12.54 2.90 -4.55
C LEU A 75 -13.82 3.41 -3.85
N ARG A 76 -13.89 4.70 -3.52
CA ARG A 76 -15.13 5.30 -2.96
C ARG A 76 -16.27 5.29 -3.95
N LEU A 77 -16.01 5.63 -5.21
CA LEU A 77 -17.00 5.56 -6.28
C LEU A 77 -17.54 4.13 -6.43
N MET A 78 -16.65 3.16 -6.51
CA MET A 78 -17.03 1.76 -6.62
C MET A 78 -17.85 1.30 -5.42
N SER A 79 -17.49 1.73 -4.21
CA SER A 79 -18.27 1.45 -3.01
C SER A 79 -19.69 2.04 -3.07
N GLY A 80 -19.81 3.33 -3.44
CA GLY A 80 -21.10 4.00 -3.55
C GLY A 80 -22.03 3.39 -4.61
N GLN A 81 -21.45 2.71 -5.61
CA GLN A 81 -22.16 1.96 -6.64
C GLN A 81 -22.35 0.47 -6.30
N SER A 82 -21.79 -0.01 -5.19
CA SER A 82 -21.66 -1.44 -4.92
C SER A 82 -22.93 -2.08 -4.36
N ASP A 83 -23.35 -3.15 -5.04
CA ASP A 83 -24.11 -4.23 -4.42
C ASP A 83 -23.15 -5.06 -3.54
N SER A 84 -23.71 -5.83 -2.60
CA SER A 84 -23.05 -6.80 -1.70
C SER A 84 -21.94 -7.66 -2.33
N ARG A 85 -21.94 -7.82 -3.66
CA ARG A 85 -21.03 -8.61 -4.48
C ARG A 85 -19.58 -8.12 -4.45
N LEU A 86 -19.33 -6.82 -4.29
CA LEU A 86 -17.97 -6.29 -4.23
C LEU A 86 -17.23 -6.62 -2.92
N ARG A 87 -17.94 -7.13 -1.91
CA ARG A 87 -17.36 -7.47 -0.59
C ARG A 87 -16.33 -8.60 -0.64
N GLY A 88 -16.42 -9.47 -1.63
CA GLY A 88 -15.47 -10.57 -1.82
C GLY A 88 -14.16 -10.15 -2.49
N MET A 89 -14.12 -8.99 -3.13
CA MET A 89 -12.97 -8.58 -3.93
C MET A 89 -11.79 -8.15 -3.05
N THR A 90 -10.59 -8.53 -3.47
CA THR A 90 -9.33 -8.08 -2.86
C THR A 90 -8.69 -7.01 -3.72
N VAL A 91 -8.41 -5.86 -3.12
CA VAL A 91 -7.70 -4.74 -3.74
C VAL A 91 -6.25 -4.79 -3.26
N ALA A 92 -5.30 -4.94 -4.18
CA ALA A 92 -3.88 -4.87 -3.88
C ALA A 92 -3.34 -3.49 -4.31
N ALA A 93 -2.67 -2.79 -3.41
CA ALA A 93 -1.84 -1.63 -3.73
C ALA A 93 -0.36 -1.99 -3.52
N GLY A 94 0.53 -1.25 -4.15
CA GLY A 94 1.96 -1.33 -3.85
C GLY A 94 2.30 -0.72 -2.49
N ASP A 95 3.49 -0.17 -2.40
CA ASP A 95 4.00 0.66 -1.30
C ASP A 95 3.43 2.08 -1.28
N THR A 96 2.70 2.48 -2.32
CA THR A 96 2.16 3.84 -2.41
C THR A 96 1.09 4.10 -1.35
N LEU A 97 0.48 3.08 -0.74
CA LEU A 97 -0.50 3.24 0.34
C LEU A 97 0.19 3.07 1.70
N GLY A 98 0.54 4.19 2.34
CA GLY A 98 1.23 4.15 3.63
C GLY A 98 0.37 3.59 4.78
N PHE A 99 0.99 2.81 5.68
CA PHE A 99 0.30 2.16 6.80
C PHE A 99 -0.52 3.13 7.66
N ASN A 100 0.02 4.32 7.95
CA ASN A 100 -0.65 5.29 8.82
C ASN A 100 -1.90 5.89 8.19
N THR A 101 -1.91 6.05 6.85
CA THR A 101 -3.08 6.46 6.09
C THR A 101 -4.24 5.50 6.34
N VAL A 102 -3.95 4.19 6.39
CA VAL A 102 -4.93 3.13 6.61
C VAL A 102 -5.21 2.88 8.09
N TYR A 103 -4.22 2.93 8.98
CA TYR A 103 -4.41 2.56 10.37
C TYR A 103 -4.85 3.74 11.24
N ARG A 104 -4.08 4.83 11.25
CA ARG A 104 -4.30 6.00 12.11
C ARG A 104 -5.29 6.96 11.46
N ASP A 105 -5.00 7.40 10.24
CA ASP A 105 -5.71 8.52 9.60
C ASP A 105 -6.93 8.07 8.80
N TRP A 106 -7.45 6.88 9.07
CA TRP A 106 -8.50 6.26 8.26
C TRP A 106 -9.79 7.11 8.19
N GLN A 107 -10.13 7.86 9.23
CA GLN A 107 -11.34 8.70 9.18
C GLN A 107 -11.21 9.87 8.17
N GLU A 108 -10.00 10.36 7.94
CA GLU A 108 -9.71 11.57 7.17
C GLU A 108 -9.13 11.23 5.77
N LEU A 109 -8.19 10.29 5.75
CA LEU A 109 -7.33 10.03 4.61
C LEU A 109 -7.67 8.71 3.89
N TRP A 110 -8.20 7.70 4.56
CA TRP A 110 -8.52 6.41 3.94
C TRP A 110 -9.87 5.86 4.40
N PRO A 111 -10.91 5.88 3.56
CA PRO A 111 -12.30 5.64 3.96
C PRO A 111 -12.58 4.16 4.25
N ALA A 112 -11.85 3.55 5.18
CA ALA A 112 -11.86 2.13 5.50
C ALA A 112 -13.25 1.63 5.87
N THR A 113 -14.09 2.52 6.41
CA THR A 113 -15.49 2.25 6.72
C THR A 113 -16.41 2.23 5.51
N ASP A 114 -16.05 2.97 4.47
CA ASP A 114 -16.83 3.04 3.24
C ASP A 114 -16.40 1.93 2.29
N LEU A 115 -15.21 1.34 2.44
CA LEU A 115 -14.72 0.34 1.50
C LEU A 115 -15.29 -1.05 1.82
N PRO A 116 -16.03 -1.69 0.90
CA PRO A 116 -16.49 -3.07 1.09
C PRO A 116 -15.38 -4.09 0.85
N PHE A 117 -14.22 -3.67 0.34
CA PHE A 117 -13.16 -4.55 -0.15
C PHE A 117 -12.16 -4.92 0.94
N ARG A 118 -11.54 -6.10 0.82
CA ARG A 118 -10.25 -6.35 1.47
C ARG A 118 -9.18 -5.52 0.76
N VAL A 119 -8.32 -4.86 1.51
CA VAL A 119 -7.16 -4.15 0.94
C VAL A 119 -5.89 -4.83 1.39
N VAL A 120 -4.95 -5.05 0.47
CA VAL A 120 -3.62 -5.58 0.70
C VAL A 120 -2.62 -4.57 0.19
N PHE A 121 -1.60 -4.22 0.96
CA PHE A 121 -0.54 -3.32 0.53
C PHE A 121 0.78 -3.68 1.20
N PHE A 122 1.86 -3.10 0.70
CA PHE A 122 3.22 -3.41 1.13
C PHE A 122 3.81 -2.24 1.90
N CYS A 123 4.63 -2.57 2.89
CA CYS A 123 5.40 -1.63 3.68
C CYS A 123 6.87 -2.01 3.59
N HIS A 124 7.74 -1.02 3.44
CA HIS A 124 9.19 -1.21 3.30
C HIS A 124 9.89 -1.55 4.61
N GLU A 125 9.29 -1.17 5.73
CA GLU A 125 9.76 -1.40 7.09
C GLU A 125 8.64 -1.95 7.98
N ASN A 126 8.97 -2.43 9.18
CA ASN A 126 7.98 -2.93 10.13
C ASN A 126 7.09 -1.78 10.63
N PRO A 127 5.81 -1.68 10.20
CA PRO A 127 4.99 -0.54 10.53
C PRO A 127 4.45 -0.57 11.97
N VAL A 128 4.67 -1.69 12.68
CA VAL A 128 4.16 -1.93 14.04
C VAL A 128 5.27 -2.12 15.06
N ASP A 129 6.49 -1.70 14.73
CA ASP A 129 7.63 -1.74 15.63
C ASP A 129 7.49 -0.67 16.74
N GLU A 130 7.30 -1.16 17.97
CA GLU A 130 7.17 -0.32 19.17
C GLU A 130 8.47 0.40 19.51
N SER A 131 9.63 -0.20 19.20
CA SER A 131 10.94 0.42 19.43
C SER A 131 11.17 1.61 18.48
N ALA A 132 10.54 1.56 17.31
CA ALA A 132 10.50 2.65 16.36
C ALA A 132 9.39 3.69 16.65
N GLY A 133 8.64 3.51 17.74
CA GLY A 133 7.61 4.46 18.17
C GLY A 133 6.20 4.16 17.69
N PHE A 134 5.92 2.95 17.17
CA PHE A 134 4.53 2.53 16.94
C PHE A 134 3.74 2.52 18.26
N VAL A 135 2.59 3.19 18.25
CA VAL A 135 1.66 3.21 19.38
C VAL A 135 0.30 2.67 18.91
N ARG A 136 -0.16 1.62 19.58
CA ARG A 136 -1.43 0.94 19.24
C ARG A 136 -2.66 1.82 19.46
N ASP A 137 -2.66 2.66 20.49
CA ASP A 137 -3.74 3.60 20.74
C ASP A 137 -3.20 5.02 20.64
N PRO A 138 -3.29 5.65 19.46
CA PRO A 138 -2.84 7.03 19.26
C PRO A 138 -3.57 8.03 20.16
N ALA A 139 -4.76 7.70 20.68
CA ALA A 139 -5.50 8.57 21.60
C ALA A 139 -4.99 8.45 23.05
N ALA A 140 -4.27 7.38 23.39
CA ALA A 140 -3.68 7.16 24.71
C ALA A 140 -2.31 7.86 24.89
N VAL A 141 -1.78 8.48 23.84
CA VAL A 141 -0.48 9.16 23.85
C VAL A 141 -0.64 10.56 23.24
N GLU A 142 0.18 11.52 23.66
CA GLU A 142 0.23 12.85 23.04
C GLU A 142 0.40 12.70 21.51
N ARG A 143 -0.48 13.35 20.72
CA ARG A 143 -0.58 13.20 19.25
C ARG A 143 0.77 13.30 18.51
N HIS A 144 1.74 14.00 19.08
CA HIS A 144 3.08 14.21 18.51
C HIS A 144 4.01 13.00 18.63
N LYS A 145 3.68 11.98 19.43
CA LYS A 145 4.48 10.76 19.62
C LYS A 145 4.04 9.60 18.73
N ALA A 146 2.87 9.68 18.11
CA ALA A 146 2.37 8.69 17.15
C ALA A 146 2.71 9.12 15.72
N THR A 147 3.99 9.29 15.42
CA THR A 147 4.46 9.63 14.06
C THR A 147 4.46 8.40 13.17
N GLY A 148 4.34 8.62 11.85
CA GLY A 148 4.22 7.53 10.91
C GLY A 148 5.50 6.71 10.83
N THR A 149 5.49 5.52 11.41
CA THR A 149 6.72 4.76 11.68
C THR A 149 7.42 4.34 10.39
N GLU A 150 6.72 3.73 9.43
CA GLU A 150 7.40 3.09 8.29
C GLU A 150 8.02 4.05 7.27
N ASP A 151 7.28 5.01 6.68
CA ASP A 151 7.88 6.00 5.75
C ASP A 151 9.05 6.77 6.38
N LEU A 152 8.96 7.10 7.67
CA LEU A 152 10.03 7.82 8.38
C LEU A 152 11.23 6.91 8.65
N LEU A 153 11.01 5.63 8.95
CA LEU A 153 12.09 4.65 9.07
C LEU A 153 12.81 4.46 7.74
N LEU A 154 12.08 4.29 6.65
CA LEU A 154 12.67 4.19 5.31
C LEU A 154 13.48 5.44 4.97
N ASN A 155 12.92 6.63 5.15
CA ASN A 155 13.62 7.88 4.88
C ASN A 155 14.85 8.08 5.78
N ARG A 156 14.76 7.69 7.06
CA ARG A 156 15.90 7.67 7.97
C ARG A 156 16.99 6.76 7.44
N ASP A 157 16.65 5.54 7.03
CA ASP A 157 17.63 4.54 6.61
C ASP A 157 18.27 4.91 5.28
N LEU A 158 17.52 5.51 4.35
CA LEU A 158 18.07 6.13 3.13
C LEU A 158 19.03 7.29 3.47
N ALA A 159 18.63 8.19 4.37
CA ALA A 159 19.49 9.31 4.78
C ALA A 159 20.77 8.81 5.47
N MET A 160 20.66 7.81 6.34
CA MET A 160 21.80 7.19 7.01
C MET A 160 22.72 6.48 6.01
N ALA A 161 22.18 5.80 5.01
CA ALA A 161 22.97 5.20 3.94
C ALA A 161 23.74 6.25 3.14
N LEU A 162 23.08 7.35 2.79
CA LEU A 162 23.72 8.47 2.09
C LEU A 162 24.81 9.12 2.93
N ILE A 163 24.56 9.34 4.23
CA ILE A 163 25.56 9.91 5.16
C ILE A 163 26.75 8.97 5.31
N ALA A 164 26.51 7.66 5.45
CA ALA A 164 27.57 6.66 5.57
C ALA A 164 28.43 6.61 4.30
N ALA A 165 27.80 6.55 3.12
CA ALA A 165 28.51 6.55 1.86
C ALA A 165 29.27 7.87 1.64
N TRP A 166 28.66 9.02 1.94
CA TRP A 166 29.30 10.33 1.84
C TRP A 166 30.49 10.48 2.77
N GLY A 167 30.43 9.92 3.99
CA GLY A 167 31.52 9.97 4.96
C GLY A 167 32.81 9.28 4.48
N GLU A 168 32.69 8.35 3.53
CA GLU A 168 33.81 7.62 2.92
C GLU A 168 34.31 8.27 1.61
N MET A 169 33.60 9.30 1.11
CA MET A 169 33.98 9.98 -0.13
C MET A 169 35.04 11.06 0.09
N THR A 170 35.88 11.24 -0.92
CA THR A 170 36.84 12.33 -1.09
C THR A 170 36.30 13.40 -2.03
N GLU A 171 36.93 14.58 -2.08
CA GLU A 171 36.53 15.70 -2.96
C GLU A 171 36.57 15.35 -4.46
N THR A 172 37.31 14.30 -4.83
CA THR A 172 37.44 13.85 -6.22
C THR A 172 36.46 12.72 -6.59
N ASP A 173 35.76 12.17 -5.62
CA ASP A 173 34.87 11.04 -5.85
C ASP A 173 33.56 11.49 -6.49
N GLY A 174 33.12 10.75 -7.51
CA GLY A 174 31.94 11.04 -8.29
C GLY A 174 30.74 10.16 -7.95
N PRO A 175 29.65 10.27 -8.73
CA PRO A 175 28.47 9.43 -8.56
C PRO A 175 28.73 7.92 -8.68
N VAL A 176 29.76 7.50 -9.42
CA VAL A 176 30.13 6.09 -9.59
C VAL A 176 30.72 5.53 -8.29
N GLU A 177 31.57 6.31 -7.61
CA GLU A 177 32.15 5.96 -6.32
C GLU A 177 31.07 5.92 -5.24
N MET A 178 30.15 6.90 -5.23
CA MET A 178 28.96 6.89 -4.37
C MET A 178 28.14 5.60 -4.55
N ALA A 179 27.86 5.20 -5.78
CA ALA A 179 27.10 3.97 -6.05
C ALA A 179 27.83 2.72 -5.55
N LYS A 180 29.15 2.64 -5.69
CA LYS A 180 29.96 1.54 -5.14
C LYS A 180 29.88 1.51 -3.61
N PHE A 181 29.98 2.66 -2.95
CA PHE A 181 29.88 2.72 -1.48
C PHE A 181 28.49 2.30 -1.00
N LEU A 182 27.42 2.78 -1.65
CA LEU A 182 26.05 2.39 -1.33
C LEU A 182 25.83 0.88 -1.51
N HIS A 183 26.36 0.29 -2.59
CA HIS A 183 26.29 -1.16 -2.84
C HIS A 183 26.95 -1.99 -1.74
N GLU A 184 28.00 -1.48 -1.10
CA GLU A 184 28.73 -2.19 -0.06
C GLU A 184 28.09 -2.06 1.33
N LEU A 185 27.10 -1.17 1.50
CA LEU A 185 26.39 -0.99 2.76
C LEU A 185 25.56 -2.21 3.12
N ARG A 186 25.56 -2.53 4.41
CA ARG A 186 24.85 -3.68 4.95
C ARG A 186 23.75 -3.26 5.91
N PHE A 187 22.67 -4.03 5.93
CA PHE A 187 21.51 -3.80 6.80
C PHE A 187 21.25 -4.99 7.73
N GLN A 188 20.81 -4.68 8.95
CA GLN A 188 20.29 -5.68 9.89
C GLN A 188 18.77 -5.68 9.84
N ALA A 189 18.14 -6.86 9.94
CA ALA A 189 16.69 -7.04 9.86
C ALA A 189 15.83 -6.15 10.80
N ILE A 190 16.44 -5.52 11.81
CA ILE A 190 15.78 -4.62 12.77
C ILE A 190 16.76 -3.52 13.25
N GLY A 191 17.51 -2.87 12.34
CA GLY A 191 18.57 -1.93 12.78
C GLY A 191 19.07 -0.96 11.73
N PRO A 192 19.90 0.02 12.13
CA PRO A 192 20.43 1.04 11.23
C PRO A 192 21.38 0.45 10.17
N VAL A 193 21.63 1.23 9.12
CA VAL A 193 22.64 0.95 8.10
C VAL A 193 24.03 0.82 8.72
N MET A 194 24.72 -0.28 8.42
CA MET A 194 26.02 -0.61 8.99
C MET A 194 27.16 -0.38 7.98
N PRO A 195 28.33 0.10 8.45
CA PRO A 195 29.53 0.22 7.62
C PRO A 195 30.00 -1.13 7.09
N ARG A 196 30.71 -1.08 5.95
CA ARG A 196 31.29 -2.20 5.18
C ARG A 196 32.00 -3.26 6.04
N ASP A 197 32.74 -2.83 7.05
CA ASP A 197 33.63 -3.69 7.85
C ASP A 197 32.91 -4.47 8.97
N THR A 198 31.60 -4.29 9.10
CA THR A 198 30.84 -4.96 10.16
C THR A 198 30.58 -6.42 9.78
N GLN A 199 31.41 -7.35 10.26
CA GLN A 199 31.22 -8.79 10.10
C GLN A 199 30.09 -9.31 10.99
N LEU A 200 28.85 -9.02 10.63
CA LEU A 200 27.67 -9.66 11.19
C LEU A 200 27.17 -10.73 10.23
N MET A 201 27.10 -11.97 10.72
CA MET A 201 26.67 -13.16 9.96
C MET A 201 25.25 -13.06 9.36
N SER A 202 24.47 -12.04 9.75
CA SER A 202 23.08 -11.83 9.35
C SER A 202 22.84 -10.55 8.54
N ALA A 203 23.89 -9.87 8.08
CA ALA A 203 23.76 -8.57 7.42
C ALA A 203 23.70 -8.71 5.89
N HIS A 204 22.59 -8.28 5.30
CA HIS A 204 22.34 -8.32 3.85
C HIS A 204 22.80 -7.02 3.19
N LEU A 205 23.11 -7.06 1.89
CA LEU A 205 23.36 -5.82 1.13
C LEU A 205 22.07 -5.00 1.13
N TYR A 206 22.21 -3.69 1.30
CA TYR A 206 21.07 -2.80 1.31
C TYR A 206 20.66 -2.38 -0.11
N PHE A 207 21.63 -2.16 -1.00
CA PHE A 207 21.42 -1.89 -2.42
C PHE A 207 22.05 -2.98 -3.29
N ASP A 208 21.40 -3.34 -4.39
CA ASP A 208 21.96 -4.23 -5.40
C ASP A 208 22.95 -3.50 -6.33
N ILE A 209 23.43 -4.18 -7.38
CA ILE A 209 24.41 -3.62 -8.30
C ILE A 209 23.84 -2.53 -9.22
N ASP A 210 22.52 -2.52 -9.40
CA ASP A 210 21.81 -1.53 -10.20
C ASP A 210 21.42 -0.30 -9.37
N GLY A 211 21.70 -0.33 -8.06
CA GLY A 211 21.39 0.73 -7.11
C GLY A 211 19.95 0.67 -6.57
N GLU A 212 19.24 -0.42 -6.85
CA GLU A 212 17.91 -0.66 -6.31
C GLU A 212 18.04 -1.22 -4.89
N ARG A 213 17.07 -0.91 -4.01
CA ARG A 213 17.04 -1.52 -2.67
C ARG A 213 16.91 -3.02 -2.84
N THR A 214 17.80 -3.78 -2.21
CA THR A 214 17.75 -5.24 -2.28
C THR A 214 16.40 -5.70 -1.71
N PRO A 215 15.63 -6.52 -2.45
CA PRO A 215 14.39 -7.09 -1.96
C PRO A 215 14.60 -7.76 -0.60
N GLU A 216 13.54 -7.86 0.20
CA GLU A 216 13.55 -8.61 1.48
C GLU A 216 14.29 -7.93 2.65
N THR A 217 14.65 -6.65 2.51
CA THR A 217 15.33 -5.87 3.57
C THR A 217 14.38 -5.27 4.63
N GLY A 218 13.10 -5.64 4.61
CA GLY A 218 12.11 -5.12 5.57
C GLY A 218 10.66 -5.19 5.09
N GLU A 219 10.36 -5.97 4.04
CA GLU A 219 9.03 -5.99 3.42
C GLU A 219 7.98 -6.62 4.34
N HIS A 220 6.91 -5.87 4.58
CA HIS A 220 5.75 -6.30 5.33
C HIS A 220 4.51 -6.24 4.46
N VAL A 221 3.63 -7.22 4.61
CA VAL A 221 2.31 -7.22 3.96
C VAL A 221 1.28 -6.79 4.99
N VAL A 222 0.50 -5.76 4.64
CA VAL A 222 -0.59 -5.28 5.48
C VAL A 222 -1.91 -5.66 4.83
N THR A 223 -2.79 -6.29 5.59
CA THR A 223 -4.16 -6.59 5.17
C THR A 223 -5.15 -5.78 5.98
N LEU A 224 -6.01 -5.02 5.32
CA LEU A 224 -7.18 -4.38 5.90
C LEU A 224 -8.41 -5.22 5.53
N HIS A 225 -9.08 -5.69 6.56
CA HIS A 225 -10.39 -6.31 6.49
C HIS A 225 -11.44 -5.23 6.81
N PRO A 226 -12.47 -5.07 5.95
CA PRO A 226 -13.52 -4.12 6.20
C PRO A 226 -14.27 -4.49 7.49
N GLY A 227 -14.76 -3.49 8.22
CA GLY A 227 -15.48 -3.71 9.47
C GLY A 227 -16.70 -4.61 9.27
N SER A 228 -16.85 -5.64 10.09
CA SER A 228 -18.00 -6.57 10.07
C SER A 228 -19.29 -5.99 10.68
N SER A 229 -19.26 -4.71 11.04
CA SER A 229 -20.28 -4.07 11.84
C SER A 229 -21.62 -3.98 11.10
N LYS A 230 -22.71 -4.38 11.78
CA LYS A 230 -24.10 -4.07 11.41
C LYS A 230 -24.38 -2.56 11.35
N VAL A 231 -23.46 -1.74 11.86
CA VAL A 231 -23.47 -0.28 11.80
C VAL A 231 -22.48 0.14 10.69
N PRO A 232 -22.96 0.79 9.61
CA PRO A 232 -22.09 1.48 8.66
C PRO A 232 -21.16 2.43 9.42
N GLY A 233 -19.84 2.41 9.16
CA GLY A 233 -18.90 3.29 9.88
C GLY A 233 -18.05 2.67 10.99
N GLY A 234 -18.10 1.35 11.21
CA GLY A 234 -17.28 0.68 12.25
C GLY A 234 -15.83 0.42 11.82
N PRO A 235 -14.87 0.41 12.77
CA PRO A 235 -13.45 0.19 12.46
C PRO A 235 -13.21 -1.17 11.80
N GLY A 236 -12.34 -1.19 10.80
CA GLY A 236 -11.81 -2.39 10.18
C GLY A 236 -10.76 -3.10 11.05
N GLN A 237 -10.40 -4.31 10.62
CA GLN A 237 -9.35 -5.09 11.23
C GLN A 237 -8.11 -5.05 10.33
N VAL A 238 -6.97 -4.66 10.90
CA VAL A 238 -5.68 -4.61 10.21
C VAL A 238 -4.81 -5.76 10.72
N GLU A 239 -4.18 -6.46 9.78
CA GLU A 239 -3.14 -7.45 10.09
C GLU A 239 -1.84 -7.05 9.41
N VAL A 240 -0.73 -7.30 10.09
CA VAL A 240 0.62 -7.06 9.58
C VAL A 240 1.36 -8.38 9.57
N TRP A 241 1.92 -8.71 8.41
CA TRP A 241 2.59 -9.96 8.12
C TRP A 241 4.02 -9.67 7.69
N SER A 242 4.93 -10.57 8.08
CA SER A 242 6.33 -10.55 7.65
C SER A 242 6.66 -11.87 6.98
N ILE A 243 7.56 -11.81 6.00
CA ILE A 243 8.06 -12.99 5.30
C ILE A 243 9.25 -13.57 6.08
N GLN A 244 9.14 -14.84 6.47
CA GLN A 244 10.25 -15.63 7.00
C GLN A 244 10.70 -16.64 5.96
N LYS A 245 12.00 -16.62 5.65
CA LYS A 245 12.59 -17.63 4.77
C LYS A 245 12.91 -18.89 5.55
N GLU A 246 12.23 -19.98 5.21
CA GLU A 246 12.58 -21.32 5.66
C GLU A 246 13.21 -22.09 4.50
N GLN A 247 13.95 -23.17 4.78
CA GLN A 247 14.55 -24.01 3.73
C GLN A 247 13.51 -24.59 2.76
N SER A 248 12.26 -24.73 3.20
CA SER A 248 11.11 -25.20 2.43
C SER A 248 10.42 -24.13 1.58
N GLY A 249 10.86 -22.87 1.66
CA GLY A 249 10.27 -21.73 0.95
C GLY A 249 9.87 -20.59 1.89
N PRO A 250 9.36 -19.47 1.32
CA PRO A 250 8.91 -18.34 2.11
C PRO A 250 7.62 -18.69 2.89
N ARG A 251 7.63 -18.36 4.17
CA ARG A 251 6.49 -18.49 5.07
C ARG A 251 6.08 -17.12 5.59
N TYR A 252 4.82 -16.76 5.42
CA TYR A 252 4.29 -15.54 6.01
C TYR A 252 3.89 -15.79 7.47
N ILE A 253 4.41 -14.96 8.36
CA ILE A 253 4.03 -14.95 9.78
C ILE A 253 3.28 -13.67 10.11
N ARG A 254 2.20 -13.80 10.88
CA ARG A 254 1.45 -12.63 11.34
C ARG A 254 2.18 -12.03 12.53
N LEU A 255 2.71 -10.82 12.36
CA LEU A 255 3.33 -10.06 13.43
C LEU A 255 2.28 -9.48 14.37
N ARG A 256 1.16 -8.98 13.81
CA ARG A 256 0.15 -8.29 14.60
C ARG A 256 -1.23 -8.34 13.95
N GLN A 257 -2.26 -8.27 14.79
CA GLN A 257 -3.66 -8.12 14.41
C GLN A 257 -4.28 -7.06 15.32
N MET A 258 -4.93 -6.05 14.75
CA MET A 258 -5.44 -4.90 15.48
C MET A 258 -6.73 -4.37 14.86
N SER A 259 -7.61 -3.81 15.68
CA SER A 259 -8.70 -2.96 15.18
C SER A 259 -8.15 -1.56 14.93
N GLN A 260 -8.65 -0.89 13.89
CA GLN A 260 -8.37 0.52 13.70
C GLN A 260 -8.83 1.32 14.94
N PRO A 261 -8.05 2.32 15.39
CA PRO A 261 -8.40 3.15 16.53
C PRO A 261 -9.68 3.95 16.23
N VAL A 262 -10.54 4.09 17.22
CA VAL A 262 -11.73 4.94 17.14
C VAL A 262 -11.37 6.29 17.75
N TYR A 263 -11.28 7.33 16.92
CA TYR A 263 -11.19 8.68 17.46
C TYR A 263 -12.52 9.05 18.09
N ARG A 264 -12.51 9.24 19.41
CA ARG A 264 -13.58 9.99 20.08
C ARG A 264 -13.33 11.46 19.72
N SER A 265 -14.22 12.06 18.93
CA SER A 265 -14.26 13.51 18.85
C SER A 265 -14.48 14.02 20.28
N ASN A 266 -13.54 14.79 20.81
CA ASN A 266 -13.81 15.55 22.02
C ASN A 266 -14.96 16.50 21.66
N GLU A 267 -16.08 16.34 22.35
CA GLU A 267 -17.15 17.34 22.42
C GLU A 267 -16.62 18.66 22.99
#